data_AF-A0A257N3U1-F1
#
_entry.id   AF-A0A257N3U1-F1
#
_cell.length_a   1.000
_cell.length_b   1.000
_cell.length_c   1.000
_cell.angle_alpha   90.00
_cell.angle_beta   90.00
_cell.angle_gamma   90.00
#
_symmetry.space_group_name_H-M   'P 1'
#
loop_
_entity.id
_entity.type
_entity.pdbx_description
1 polymer ?
#
loop_
_entity_poly.entity_id
_entity_poly.type
_entity_poly.pdbx_seq_one_letter_code
_entity_poly.pdbx_strand_id
1 'polypeptide(L)' 'PYAFQAAIATQNIDTALYACKHLAASTVMINDHTAFRVDWMPFAGLRESGYGTGGIPYTYRDMLIEKMVVFHSAAL' A
#
# COMPACT_ATOMS: atom_id res chain seq x y z
N PRO A 1 10.73 -5.95 14.32
CA PRO A 1 10.19 -4.59 14.60
C PRO A 1 9.62 -3.95 13.34
N TYR A 2 10.43 -3.83 12.28
CA TYR A 2 10.07 -3.18 11.01
C TYR A 2 9.51 -4.15 9.96
N ALA A 3 8.69 -3.63 9.04
CA ALA A 3 8.15 -4.31 7.88
C ALA A 3 7.74 -3.26 6.83
N PHE A 4 8.53 -3.09 5.77
CA PHE A 4 8.29 -2.06 4.75
C PHE A 4 8.10 -2.69 3.37
N GLN A 5 9.14 -2.72 2.56
CA GLN A 5 9.19 -3.48 1.32
C GLN A 5 10.12 -4.69 1.47
N ALA A 6 9.87 -5.74 0.70
CA ALA A 6 10.76 -6.87 0.54
C ALA A 6 10.98 -7.17 -0.94
N ALA A 7 12.01 -7.95 -1.25
CA ALA A 7 12.35 -8.34 -2.61
C ALA A 7 12.85 -9.78 -2.65
N ILE A 8 12.59 -10.48 -3.75
CA ILE A 8 13.15 -11.80 -4.04
C ILE A 8 13.53 -11.87 -5.52
N ALA A 9 14.70 -12.46 -5.80
CA ALA A 9 15.13 -12.81 -7.15
C ALA A 9 14.94 -14.32 -7.36
N THR A 10 14.08 -14.71 -8.30
CA THR A 10 13.79 -16.11 -8.62
C THR A 10 13.20 -16.26 -10.02
N GLN A 11 13.46 -17.40 -10.66
CA GLN A 11 12.79 -17.83 -11.89
C GLN A 11 11.63 -18.80 -11.63
N ASN A 12 11.49 -19.29 -10.40
CA ASN A 12 10.45 -20.24 -10.00
C ASN A 12 9.22 -19.48 -9.45
N ILE A 13 8.06 -19.70 -10.07
CA ILE A 13 6.79 -19.05 -9.70
C ILE A 13 6.27 -19.48 -8.33
N ASP A 14 6.45 -20.75 -7.95
CA ASP A 14 6.03 -21.25 -6.63
C ASP A 14 6.84 -20.58 -5.52
N THR A 15 8.14 -20.39 -5.74
CA THR A 15 9.00 -19.64 -4.83
C THR A 15 8.56 -18.18 -4.72
N ALA A 16 8.22 -17.53 -5.83
CA ALA A 16 7.73 -16.15 -5.83
C ALA A 16 6.40 -16.02 -5.06
N LEU A 17 5.44 -16.91 -5.33
CA LEU A 17 4.14 -16.93 -4.64
C LEU A 17 4.28 -17.26 -3.15
N TYR A 18 5.17 -18.18 -2.80
CA TYR A 18 5.50 -18.49 -1.41
C TYR A 18 6.06 -17.24 -0.71
N ALA A 19 7.01 -16.54 -1.33
CA ALA A 19 7.58 -15.32 -0.77
C ALA A 19 6.53 -14.22 -0.59
N CYS A 20 5.67 -13.98 -1.59
CA CYS A 20 4.57 -13.00 -1.50
C CYS A 20 3.62 -13.27 -0.32
N LYS A 21 3.39 -14.54 0.03
CA LYS A 21 2.48 -14.92 1.13
C LYS A 21 3.14 -14.85 2.51
N HIS A 22 4.46 -15.05 2.60
CA HIS A 22 5.14 -15.26 3.89
C HIS A 22 6.07 -14.11 4.30
N LEU A 23 6.51 -13.26 3.37
CA LEU A 23 7.31 -12.09 3.70
C LEU A 23 6.42 -11.03 4.36
N ALA A 24 6.81 -10.58 5.55
CA ALA A 24 6.15 -9.48 6.24
C ALA A 24 6.55 -8.13 5.61
N ALA A 25 5.84 -7.71 4.58
CA ALA A 25 6.01 -6.44 3.88
C ALA A 25 4.68 -5.97 3.28
N SER A 26 4.53 -4.66 3.03
CA SER A 26 3.38 -4.14 2.28
C SER A 26 3.47 -4.49 0.79
N THR A 27 4.69 -4.63 0.29
CA THR A 27 5.01 -4.82 -1.13
C THR A 27 6.18 -5.79 -1.23
N VAL A 28 6.05 -6.80 -2.10
CA VAL A 28 7.11 -7.76 -2.41
C VAL A 28 7.49 -7.61 -3.88
N MET A 29 8.73 -7.20 -4.12
CA MET A 29 9.30 -7.06 -5.46
C MET A 29 9.80 -8.42 -5.96
N ILE A 30 9.42 -8.81 -7.18
CA ILE A 30 9.91 -10.02 -7.83
C ILE A 30 10.89 -9.61 -8.92
N ASN A 31 12.15 -10.04 -8.79
CA ASN A 31 13.24 -9.71 -9.72
C ASN A 31 13.51 -8.20 -9.85
N ASP A 32 13.27 -7.44 -8.78
CA ASP A 32 13.60 -6.01 -8.66
C ASP A 32 14.05 -5.71 -7.21
N HIS A 33 14.61 -4.52 -6.96
CA HIS A 33 15.12 -4.10 -5.66
C HIS A 33 14.08 -3.34 -4.81
N THR A 34 14.25 -3.32 -3.49
CA THR A 34 13.34 -2.65 -2.54
C THR A 34 13.35 -1.11 -2.60
N ALA A 35 14.24 -0.51 -3.38
CA ALA A 35 14.25 0.92 -3.61
C ALA A 35 13.31 1.35 -4.76
N PHE A 36 12.73 0.39 -5.48
CA PHE A 36 11.83 0.67 -6.59
C PHE A 36 10.56 1.34 -6.07
N ARG A 37 10.19 2.45 -6.71
CA ARG A 37 8.98 3.20 -6.39
C ARG A 37 8.51 3.99 -7.61
N VAL A 38 7.20 4.15 -7.73
CA VAL A 38 6.55 5.08 -8.66
C VAL A 38 5.53 5.92 -7.88
N ASP A 39 5.33 7.18 -8.24
CA ASP A 39 4.65 8.15 -7.36
C ASP A 39 3.17 7.83 -7.07
N TRP A 40 2.52 7.06 -7.93
CA TRP A 40 1.11 6.67 -7.79
C TRP A 40 0.90 5.29 -7.17
N MET A 41 1.95 4.50 -6.94
CA MET A 41 1.77 3.17 -6.34
C MET A 41 1.39 3.29 -4.86
N PRO A 42 0.63 2.33 -4.31
CA PRO A 42 0.45 2.23 -2.87
C PRO A 42 1.82 2.02 -2.20
N PHE A 43 2.14 2.87 -1.23
CA PHE A 43 3.44 2.83 -0.54
C PHE A 43 3.22 2.90 0.96
N ALA A 44 3.33 1.76 1.65
CA ALA A 44 2.97 1.64 3.05
C ALA A 44 4.08 0.99 3.88
N GLY A 45 4.17 1.41 5.14
CA GLY A 45 4.91 0.68 6.15
C GLY A 45 3.94 -0.07 7.07
N LEU A 46 4.36 -1.23 7.53
CA LEU A 46 3.66 -2.04 8.53
C LEU A 46 4.47 -2.03 9.83
N ARG A 47 3.81 -2.28 10.97
CA ARG A 47 4.42 -2.28 12.30
C ARG A 47 5.09 -0.92 12.57
N GLU A 48 6.33 -0.93 13.05
CA GLU A 48 7.08 0.30 13.33
C GLU A 48 7.53 1.06 12.07
N SER A 49 7.28 0.53 10.86
CA SER A 49 7.65 1.20 9.62
C SER A 49 6.66 2.27 9.16
N GLY A 50 5.49 2.40 9.80
CA GLY A 50 4.56 3.50 9.53
C GLY A 50 3.08 3.12 9.66
N TYR A 51 2.24 4.10 9.32
CA TYR A 51 0.77 3.97 9.28
C TYR A 51 0.23 4.54 7.95
N GLY A 52 -0.99 4.15 7.59
CA GLY A 52 -1.65 4.62 6.38
C GLY A 52 -1.02 4.08 5.10
N THR A 53 -1.36 4.68 3.97
CA THR A 53 -0.81 4.32 2.66
C THR A 53 -0.44 5.59 1.91
N GLY A 54 0.83 5.73 1.56
CA GLY A 54 1.34 6.78 0.71
C GLY A 54 1.05 6.52 -0.77
N GLY A 55 1.49 7.47 -1.60
CA GLY A 55 1.19 7.53 -3.04
C GLY A 55 0.08 8.52 -3.32
N ILE A 56 0.19 9.25 -4.44
CA ILE A 56 -0.65 10.42 -4.76
C ILE A 56 -2.15 10.20 -4.47
N PRO A 57 -2.83 9.16 -5.01
CA PRO A 57 -4.27 9.01 -4.80
C PRO A 57 -4.65 8.62 -3.36
N TYR A 58 -3.77 7.92 -2.65
CA TYR A 58 -4.01 7.48 -1.26
C TYR A 58 -3.85 8.65 -0.30
N THR A 59 -2.72 9.37 -0.41
CA THR A 59 -2.47 10.58 0.38
C THR A 59 -3.50 11.67 0.09
N TYR A 60 -3.95 11.83 -1.16
CA TYR A 60 -5.03 12.74 -1.50
C TYR A 60 -6.32 12.41 -0.72
N ARG A 61 -6.72 11.13 -0.66
CA ARG A 61 -7.89 10.69 0.11
C ARG A 61 -7.72 10.93 1.61
N ASP A 62 -6.56 10.61 2.17
CA ASP A 62 -6.26 10.82 3.60
C ASP A 62 -6.27 12.31 3.99
N MET A 63 -5.99 13.21 3.04
CA MET A 63 -6.02 14.66 3.22
C MET A 63 -7.39 15.31 2.95
N LEU A 64 -8.40 14.53 2.53
CA LEU A 64 -9.77 15.00 2.36
C LEU A 64 -10.60 14.76 3.62
N ILE A 65 -11.60 15.62 3.83
CA ILE A 65 -12.63 15.44 4.85
C ILE A 65 -13.94 15.09 4.14
N GLU A 66 -14.46 13.89 4.40
CA GLU A 66 -15.79 13.52 3.92
C GLU A 66 -16.86 14.35 4.64
N LYS A 67 -17.72 15.00 3.85
CA LYS A 67 -18.84 15.79 4.35
C LYS A 67 -20.14 15.08 4.03
N MET A 68 -20.80 14.58 5.07
CA MET A 68 -22.16 14.07 4.95
C MET A 68 -23.15 15.24 4.96
N VAL A 69 -24.08 15.23 4.01
CA VAL A 69 -25.19 16.17 3.97
C VAL A 69 -26.48 15.37 4.03
N VAL A 70 -27.32 15.67 5.01
CA VAL A 70 -28.65 15.09 5.17
C VAL A 70 -29.66 16.19 4.91
N PHE A 71 -30.46 16.03 3.85
CA PHE A 71 -31.56 16.93 3.56
C PHE A 71 -32.86 16.33 4.07
N HIS A 72 -33.63 17.14 4.80
CA HIS A 72 -35.04 16.88 5.05
C HIS A 72 -35.81 18.09 4.55
N SER A 73 -36.48 17.95 3.42
CA SER A 73 -37.24 19.01 2.74
C SER A 73 -38.56 18.43 2.24
N ALA A 74 -39.64 19.21 2.34
CA ALA A 74 -40.92 18.86 1.75
C ALA A 74 -41.07 19.38 0.31
N ALA A 75 -40.14 20.22 -0.15
CA ALA A 75 -40.17 20.90 -1.45
C ALA A 75 -39.11 20.38 -2.44
N LEU A 76 -38.13 19.59 -1.96
CA LEU A 76 -37.32 18.69 -2.78
C LEU A 76 -37.95 17.31 -2.70
#